data_AF-A0A2D8I560-F1
#
_entry.id   AF-A0A2D8I560-F1
#
_cell.length_a   1.000
_cell.length_b   1.000
_cell.length_c   1.000
_cell.angle_alpha   90.00
_cell.angle_beta   90.00
_cell.angle_gamma   90.00
#
_symmetry.space_group_name_H-M   'P 1'
#
loop_
_entity.id
_entity.type
_entity.pdbx_description
1 polymer ?
#
loop_
_entity_poly.entity_id
_entity_poly.type
_entity_poly.pdbx_seq_one_letter_code
_entity_poly.pdbx_strand_id
1 'polypeptide(L)'
;KKETNLASLEEYHFFRQRYQITPDNKEDAFLMITDATIRRWCGPEWRIGASRRTRAAAALAELQARHESGSPLNAKEFPELGKVSLINGQIQSSKFGNLSFLKSVNELNITKITPAEKKAYEFFRDRYQSHWSKYFDPISAQISIENGIIRGDLSILPLIGGTDYRQMIQTVGDVKLKSGSGDPHPETVLHWASALDMNSPRFKQASNFAAIMAPSLGVGAFSWVGESFSLYLDESPFFEDMQKAFRKGGIKGLENFSEKNLGRIPLGMNVEVRNPFKLTAFLAGLRAWIEQTAPGMTVWSNHSHKGQGYVKIAPGKSLEDSLVKEGSVPIALYYVPSPRLLTVSLSEKIIQQTIERNILRRDKNGTLPKAKWEGMSSALLASKPIPSMFDLTIGQNTINGLQRKSWNNLHALNEWRIVLNKKDPLAYHQKVWQTDLLCPGGGTYIWNDKFKTYESTVFGHPAKSKLPRIISILGNWSKVAFGINFENDGLRVKAELERANNK
;
A
#
# COMPACT_ATOMS: atom_id res chain seq x y z
N LYS A 1 34.78 -8.83 -24.06
CA LYS A 1 33.60 -8.07 -24.54
C LYS A 1 33.85 -6.61 -24.19
N LYS A 2 33.77 -5.68 -25.14
CA LYS A 2 33.88 -4.24 -24.85
C LYS A 2 32.71 -3.89 -23.92
N GLU A 3 32.98 -3.35 -22.73
CA GLU A 3 31.92 -2.94 -21.81
C GLU A 3 31.11 -1.83 -22.47
N THR A 4 29.82 -2.07 -22.68
CA THR A 4 28.92 -1.07 -23.23
C THR A 4 28.71 0.00 -22.18
N ASN A 5 29.02 1.25 -22.52
CA ASN A 5 28.82 2.38 -21.61
C ASN A 5 27.32 2.55 -21.34
N LEU A 6 26.93 2.75 -20.08
CA LEU A 6 25.54 3.06 -19.69
C LEU A 6 25.01 4.27 -20.49
N ALA A 7 25.86 5.27 -20.71
CA ALA A 7 25.52 6.48 -21.46
C ALA A 7 25.29 6.26 -22.96
N SER A 8 25.59 5.07 -23.50
CA SER A 8 25.26 4.71 -24.89
C SER A 8 23.92 4.00 -25.03
N LEU A 9 23.22 3.71 -23.92
CA LEU A 9 21.91 3.07 -23.95
C LEU A 9 20.82 4.09 -24.26
N GLU A 10 19.94 3.77 -25.20
CA GLU A 10 18.76 4.61 -25.52
C GLU A 10 17.88 4.82 -24.28
N GLU A 11 17.72 3.80 -23.45
CA GLU A 11 17.01 3.87 -22.16
C GLU A 11 17.61 4.94 -21.23
N TYR A 12 18.94 5.05 -21.19
CA TYR A 12 19.62 6.04 -20.35
C TYR A 12 19.33 7.46 -20.86
N HIS A 13 19.42 7.68 -22.17
CA HIS A 13 19.06 8.97 -22.78
C HIS A 13 17.60 9.34 -22.54
N PHE A 14 16.69 8.37 -22.72
CA PHE A 14 15.27 8.56 -22.43
C PHE A 14 15.05 8.99 -20.96
N PHE A 15 15.62 8.26 -20.00
CA PHE A 15 15.45 8.61 -18.58
C PHE A 15 16.14 9.91 -18.22
N ARG A 16 17.26 10.28 -18.84
CA ARG A 16 17.90 11.59 -18.61
C ARG A 16 17.14 12.76 -19.23
N GLN A 17 16.41 12.55 -20.32
CA GLN A 17 15.46 13.56 -20.83
C GLN A 17 14.27 13.73 -19.90
N ARG A 18 13.88 12.68 -19.17
CA ARG A 18 12.77 12.69 -18.21
C ARG A 18 13.17 13.22 -16.82
N TYR A 19 14.36 12.84 -16.37
CA TYR A 19 15.02 13.22 -15.11
C TYR A 19 16.17 14.16 -15.41
N GLN A 20 15.83 15.34 -15.92
CA GLN A 20 16.81 16.34 -16.30
C GLN A 20 17.50 16.88 -15.06
N ILE A 21 18.82 17.01 -15.10
CA ILE A 21 19.58 17.73 -14.09
C ILE A 21 19.61 19.20 -14.54
N THR A 22 18.81 20.03 -13.89
CA THR A 22 18.77 21.49 -14.13
C THR A 22 19.07 22.21 -12.83
N PRO A 23 19.44 23.50 -12.85
CA PRO A 23 19.66 24.28 -11.62
C PRO A 23 18.46 24.24 -10.67
N ASP A 24 17.24 24.16 -11.21
CA ASP A 24 15.99 24.10 -10.45
C ASP A 24 15.54 22.66 -10.12
N ASN A 25 16.22 21.63 -10.64
CA ASN A 25 15.92 20.22 -10.38
C ASN A 25 17.12 19.51 -9.76
N LYS A 26 17.19 19.57 -8.43
CA LYS A 26 18.21 18.88 -7.64
C LYS A 26 18.03 17.36 -7.73
N GLU A 27 19.14 16.64 -7.88
CA GLU A 27 19.22 15.19 -7.84
C GLU A 27 20.27 14.78 -6.79
N ASP A 28 19.85 14.04 -5.76
CA ASP A 28 20.78 13.48 -4.76
C ASP A 28 21.09 12.01 -5.06
N ALA A 29 20.17 11.29 -5.71
CA ALA A 29 20.42 9.94 -6.23
C ALA A 29 19.64 9.66 -7.51
N PHE A 30 20.28 8.89 -8.40
CA PHE A 30 19.68 8.36 -9.62
C PHE A 30 19.92 6.85 -9.69
N LEU A 31 18.85 6.10 -9.90
CA LEU A 31 18.87 4.65 -10.07
C LEU A 31 18.31 4.30 -11.45
N MET A 32 18.96 3.38 -12.14
CA MET A 32 18.47 2.81 -13.38
C MET A 32 18.70 1.30 -13.40
N ILE A 33 17.66 0.56 -13.75
CA ILE A 33 17.69 -0.88 -14.03
C ILE A 33 17.30 -1.04 -15.49
N THR A 34 18.26 -1.43 -16.31
CA THR A 34 18.10 -1.57 -17.77
C THR A 34 17.35 -2.86 -18.13
N ASP A 35 16.72 -2.92 -19.31
CA ASP A 35 16.15 -4.16 -19.87
C ASP A 35 17.19 -5.30 -19.83
N ALA A 36 18.44 -5.01 -20.21
CA ALA A 36 19.54 -5.98 -20.20
C ALA A 36 19.81 -6.55 -18.79
N THR A 37 19.70 -5.73 -17.74
CA THR A 37 19.87 -6.17 -16.35
C THR A 37 18.73 -7.10 -15.93
N ILE A 38 17.49 -6.74 -16.26
CA ILE A 38 16.31 -7.54 -15.93
C ILE A 38 16.35 -8.88 -16.68
N ARG A 39 16.66 -8.86 -17.99
CA ARG A 39 16.86 -10.07 -18.80
C ARG A 39 17.95 -10.96 -18.21
N ARG A 40 19.05 -10.37 -17.75
CA ARG A 40 20.13 -11.12 -17.08
C ARG A 40 19.62 -11.79 -15.81
N TRP A 41 18.93 -11.07 -14.93
CA TRP A 41 18.37 -11.64 -13.69
C TRP A 41 17.27 -12.68 -13.92
N CYS A 42 16.52 -12.53 -15.00
CA CYS A 42 15.53 -13.52 -15.44
C CYS A 42 16.13 -14.68 -16.23
N GLY A 43 17.41 -14.60 -16.60
CA GLY A 43 18.13 -15.63 -17.35
C GLY A 43 18.42 -16.89 -16.55
N PRO A 44 18.82 -17.98 -17.24
CA PRO A 44 19.00 -19.29 -16.61
C PRO A 44 20.11 -19.27 -15.55
N GLU A 45 21.22 -18.60 -15.82
CA GLU A 45 22.35 -18.48 -14.89
C GLU A 45 21.92 -17.91 -13.53
N TRP A 46 21.15 -16.80 -13.54
CA TRP A 46 20.69 -16.14 -12.32
C TRP A 46 19.61 -16.90 -11.57
N ARG A 47 18.61 -17.44 -12.28
CA ARG A 47 17.53 -18.19 -11.62
C ARG A 47 18.03 -19.51 -11.05
N ILE A 48 18.85 -20.25 -11.79
CA ILE A 48 19.45 -21.50 -11.31
C ILE A 48 20.49 -21.21 -10.22
N GLY A 49 21.33 -20.19 -10.39
CA GLY A 49 22.31 -19.79 -9.39
C GLY A 49 21.67 -19.37 -8.07
N ALA A 50 20.60 -18.56 -8.12
CA ALA A 50 19.84 -18.21 -6.92
C ALA A 50 19.27 -19.44 -6.21
N SER A 51 18.68 -20.39 -6.96
CA SER A 51 18.19 -21.66 -6.41
C SER A 51 19.30 -22.50 -5.76
N ARG A 52 20.46 -22.61 -6.40
CA ARG A 52 21.64 -23.30 -5.84
C ARG A 52 22.13 -22.64 -4.55
N ARG A 53 22.19 -21.30 -4.51
CA ARG A 53 22.58 -20.53 -3.31
C ARG A 53 21.63 -20.79 -2.15
N THR A 54 20.31 -20.81 -2.39
CA THR A 54 19.32 -21.11 -1.33
C THR A 54 19.51 -22.51 -0.76
N ARG A 55 19.71 -23.52 -1.62
CA ARG A 55 19.98 -24.90 -1.17
C ARG A 55 21.29 -25.01 -0.40
N ALA A 56 22.35 -24.37 -0.91
CA ALA A 56 23.65 -24.34 -0.25
C ALA A 56 23.59 -23.65 1.13
N ALA A 57 22.81 -22.57 1.27
CA ALA A 57 22.60 -21.91 2.56
C ALA A 57 21.98 -22.87 3.58
N ALA A 58 20.98 -23.65 3.17
CA ALA A 58 20.36 -24.65 4.05
C ALA A 58 21.34 -25.76 4.44
N ALA A 59 22.13 -26.28 3.50
CA ALA A 59 23.15 -27.28 3.77
C ALA A 59 24.27 -26.75 4.70
N LEU A 60 24.71 -25.51 4.50
CA LEU A 60 25.68 -24.85 5.38
C LEU A 60 25.13 -24.66 6.80
N ALA A 61 23.86 -24.29 6.93
CA ALA A 61 23.19 -24.18 8.23
C ALA A 61 23.13 -25.54 8.94
N GLU A 62 22.77 -26.61 8.24
CA GLU A 62 22.78 -27.97 8.80
C GLU A 62 24.17 -28.39 9.27
N LEU A 63 25.21 -28.15 8.47
CA LEU A 63 26.59 -28.45 8.87
C LEU A 63 27.05 -27.60 10.06
N GLN A 64 26.63 -26.34 10.15
CA GLN A 64 26.90 -25.50 11.32
C GLN A 64 26.20 -26.07 12.56
N ALA A 65 24.95 -26.52 12.42
CA ALA A 65 24.21 -27.16 13.50
C ALA A 65 24.95 -28.39 14.06
N ARG A 66 25.45 -29.26 13.16
CA ARG A 66 26.24 -30.45 13.53
C ARG A 66 27.53 -30.08 14.22
N HIS A 67 28.21 -29.02 13.76
CA HIS A 67 29.40 -28.52 14.43
C HIS A 67 29.11 -28.12 15.87
N GLU A 68 28.07 -27.31 16.07
CA GLU A 68 27.70 -26.81 17.40
C GLU A 68 27.20 -27.92 18.34
N SER A 69 26.53 -28.95 17.81
CA SER A 69 26.09 -30.10 18.60
C SER A 69 27.19 -31.11 18.91
N GLY A 70 28.37 -30.97 18.29
CA GLY A 70 29.45 -31.95 18.35
C GLY A 70 29.17 -33.22 17.52
N SER A 71 28.12 -33.21 16.69
CA SER A 71 27.83 -34.31 15.78
C SER A 71 28.85 -34.34 14.62
N PRO A 72 29.15 -35.52 14.05
CA PRO A 72 29.99 -35.61 12.87
C PRO A 72 29.44 -34.75 11.74
N LEU A 73 30.29 -33.92 11.12
CA LEU A 73 29.85 -33.02 10.04
C LEU A 73 29.25 -33.80 8.86
N ASN A 74 29.84 -34.94 8.49
CA ASN A 74 29.48 -35.73 7.31
C ASN A 74 29.28 -34.88 6.05
N ALA A 75 30.20 -33.94 5.77
CA ALA A 75 30.09 -33.02 4.63
C ALA A 75 29.92 -33.71 3.26
N LYS A 76 30.24 -35.00 3.15
CA LYS A 76 29.99 -35.83 1.97
C LYS A 76 28.50 -36.00 1.63
N GLU A 77 27.59 -35.82 2.60
CA GLU A 77 26.14 -35.81 2.38
C GLU A 77 25.68 -34.58 1.56
N PHE A 78 26.48 -33.52 1.51
CA PHE A 78 26.22 -32.29 0.76
C PHE A 78 27.29 -32.04 -0.31
N PRO A 79 27.42 -32.94 -1.32
CA PRO A 79 28.49 -32.88 -2.31
C PRO A 79 28.47 -31.58 -3.14
N GLU A 80 27.32 -30.92 -3.24
CA GLU A 80 27.17 -29.63 -3.89
C GLU A 80 28.04 -28.53 -3.28
N LEU A 81 28.31 -28.57 -1.97
CA LEU A 81 29.13 -27.58 -1.27
C LEU A 81 30.62 -27.65 -1.64
N GLY A 82 31.07 -28.69 -2.32
CA GLY A 82 32.48 -28.91 -2.62
C GLY A 82 33.29 -29.20 -1.35
N LYS A 83 34.54 -28.76 -1.29
CA LYS A 83 35.34 -28.89 -0.07
C LYS A 83 34.75 -28.01 1.03
N VAL A 84 34.43 -28.62 2.16
CA VAL A 84 33.99 -27.96 3.38
C VAL A 84 35.16 -27.92 4.37
N SER A 85 35.36 -26.76 5.01
CA SER A 85 36.35 -26.56 6.06
C SER A 85 35.74 -25.80 7.22
N LEU A 86 36.31 -25.96 8.41
CA LEU A 86 35.97 -25.18 9.58
C LEU A 86 37.03 -24.09 9.78
N ILE A 87 36.62 -22.82 9.79
CA ILE A 87 37.51 -21.68 10.00
C ILE A 87 36.95 -20.88 11.19
N ASN A 88 37.70 -20.77 12.28
CA ASN A 88 37.28 -20.05 13.49
C ASN A 88 35.91 -20.50 14.04
N GLY A 89 35.59 -21.80 13.93
CA GLY A 89 34.29 -22.36 14.35
C GLY A 89 33.14 -22.15 13.37
N GLN A 90 33.40 -21.60 12.17
CA GLN A 90 32.39 -21.38 11.14
C GLN A 90 32.59 -22.31 9.96
N ILE A 91 31.48 -22.89 9.47
CA ILE A 91 31.49 -23.74 8.30
C ILE A 91 31.69 -22.91 7.03
N GLN A 92 32.70 -23.30 6.25
CA GLN A 92 33.08 -22.66 5.01
C GLN A 92 33.01 -23.66 3.86
N SER A 93 32.26 -23.31 2.81
CA SER A 93 32.27 -23.99 1.52
C SER A 93 33.23 -23.29 0.55
N SER A 94 34.10 -24.07 -0.09
CA SER A 94 34.95 -23.61 -1.19
C SER A 94 34.14 -23.07 -2.39
N LYS A 95 32.94 -23.63 -2.65
CA LYS A 95 32.08 -23.24 -3.77
C LYS A 95 31.11 -22.11 -3.45
N PHE A 96 30.58 -22.04 -2.23
CA PHE A 96 29.47 -21.13 -1.89
C PHE A 96 29.80 -20.08 -0.84
N GLY A 97 30.93 -20.15 -0.15
CA GLY A 97 31.21 -19.23 0.96
C GLY A 97 30.69 -19.77 2.29
N ASN A 98 30.16 -18.90 3.13
CA ASN A 98 29.57 -19.24 4.43
C ASN A 98 28.20 -18.56 4.60
N LEU A 99 27.59 -18.69 5.80
CA LEU A 99 26.26 -18.13 6.07
C LEU A 99 26.27 -16.59 6.13
N SER A 100 27.38 -15.97 6.52
CA SER A 100 27.54 -14.51 6.52
C SER A 100 27.58 -13.96 5.09
N PHE A 101 28.34 -14.61 4.22
CA PHE A 101 28.60 -14.17 2.86
C PHE A 101 28.60 -15.35 1.88
N LEU A 102 27.42 -15.62 1.33
CA LEU A 102 27.28 -16.55 0.22
C LEU A 102 27.77 -15.90 -1.07
N LYS A 103 28.72 -16.54 -1.75
CA LYS A 103 29.22 -16.13 -3.08
C LYS A 103 28.06 -15.77 -4.00
N SER A 104 28.19 -14.65 -4.71
CA SER A 104 27.19 -14.17 -5.66
C SER A 104 27.06 -15.15 -6.84
N VAL A 105 25.95 -15.06 -7.58
CA VAL A 105 25.72 -15.92 -8.75
C VAL A 105 26.88 -15.85 -9.75
N ASN A 106 27.40 -14.64 -10.00
CA ASN A 106 28.49 -14.43 -10.95
C ASN A 106 29.77 -15.16 -10.51
N GLU A 107 30.00 -15.33 -9.21
CA GLU A 107 31.17 -16.04 -8.67
C GLU A 107 31.03 -17.56 -8.73
N LEU A 108 29.83 -18.08 -8.99
CA LEU A 108 29.58 -19.54 -9.09
C LEU A 108 30.06 -20.13 -10.43
N ASN A 109 30.31 -19.29 -11.44
CA ASN A 109 30.77 -19.71 -12.78
C ASN A 109 29.97 -20.89 -13.34
N ILE A 110 28.64 -20.77 -13.37
CA ILE A 110 27.75 -21.87 -13.78
C ILE A 110 27.87 -22.11 -15.28
N THR A 111 28.60 -23.17 -15.65
CA THR A 111 28.77 -23.60 -17.05
C THR A 111 27.92 -24.81 -17.44
N LYS A 112 27.43 -25.56 -16.45
CA LYS A 112 26.60 -26.76 -16.64
C LYS A 112 25.41 -26.78 -15.69
N ILE A 113 24.30 -27.30 -16.19
CA ILE A 113 23.03 -27.42 -15.47
C ILE A 113 22.51 -28.87 -15.57
N THR A 114 21.70 -29.27 -14.60
CA THR A 114 21.05 -30.59 -14.63
C THR A 114 19.76 -30.58 -15.47
N PRO A 115 19.24 -31.73 -15.92
CA PRO A 115 17.95 -31.81 -16.60
C PRO A 115 16.79 -31.26 -15.76
N ALA A 116 16.83 -31.48 -14.44
CA ALA A 116 15.82 -30.96 -13.52
C ALA A 116 15.87 -29.42 -13.41
N GLU A 117 17.07 -28.83 -13.35
CA GLU A 117 17.26 -27.38 -13.33
C GLU A 117 16.79 -26.76 -14.65
N LYS A 118 17.08 -27.40 -15.79
CA LYS A 118 16.58 -26.99 -17.11
C LYS A 118 15.06 -26.95 -17.12
N LYS A 119 14.40 -28.05 -16.73
CA LYS A 119 12.93 -28.15 -16.71
C LYS A 119 12.29 -27.11 -15.80
N ALA A 120 12.85 -26.89 -14.61
CA ALA A 120 12.35 -25.88 -13.67
C ALA A 120 12.50 -24.46 -14.23
N TYR A 121 13.63 -24.17 -14.88
CA TYR A 121 13.84 -22.88 -15.54
C TYR A 121 12.90 -22.66 -16.73
N GLU A 122 12.68 -23.68 -17.56
CA GLU A 122 11.74 -23.59 -18.69
C GLU A 122 10.31 -23.34 -18.19
N PHE A 123 9.87 -24.04 -17.14
CA PHE A 123 8.57 -23.77 -16.52
C PHE A 123 8.46 -22.33 -15.98
N PHE A 124 9.49 -21.84 -15.30
CA PHE A 124 9.55 -20.44 -14.86
C PHE A 124 9.48 -19.50 -16.06
N ARG A 125 10.29 -19.74 -17.09
CA ARG A 125 10.37 -18.92 -18.30
C ARG A 125 9.01 -18.86 -18.99
N ASP A 126 8.35 -19.99 -19.20
CA ASP A 126 7.10 -20.04 -19.98
C ASP A 126 5.97 -19.31 -19.23
N ARG A 127 5.89 -19.47 -17.90
CA ARG A 127 4.95 -18.70 -17.06
C ARG A 127 5.30 -17.22 -16.98
N TYR A 128 6.59 -16.89 -16.98
CA TYR A 128 7.04 -15.51 -16.98
C TYR A 128 6.72 -14.89 -18.35
N GLN A 129 7.16 -15.47 -19.46
CA GLN A 129 6.92 -15.02 -20.83
C GLN A 129 5.45 -14.96 -21.23
N SER A 130 4.56 -15.79 -20.65
CA SER A 130 3.11 -15.65 -20.89
C SER A 130 2.56 -14.30 -20.46
N HIS A 131 3.28 -13.57 -19.59
CA HIS A 131 2.94 -12.21 -19.16
C HIS A 131 3.77 -11.14 -19.87
N TRP A 132 4.79 -11.49 -20.67
CA TRP A 132 5.78 -10.55 -21.24
C TRP A 132 5.84 -10.74 -22.76
N SER A 133 5.10 -9.91 -23.50
CA SER A 133 4.92 -10.16 -24.93
C SER A 133 6.03 -9.61 -25.84
N LYS A 134 6.80 -8.55 -25.47
CA LYS A 134 7.89 -8.00 -26.32
C LYS A 134 9.11 -7.34 -25.61
N TYR A 135 8.94 -6.59 -24.52
CA TYR A 135 10.03 -5.80 -23.86
C TYR A 135 10.13 -6.12 -22.37
N PHE A 136 11.32 -6.10 -21.75
CA PHE A 136 11.43 -6.08 -20.28
C PHE A 136 11.35 -4.63 -19.81
N ASP A 137 10.72 -4.34 -18.68
CA ASP A 137 10.33 -2.98 -18.25
C ASP A 137 11.52 -2.25 -17.61
N PRO A 138 12.35 -1.45 -18.31
CA PRO A 138 13.35 -0.64 -17.64
C PRO A 138 12.73 0.23 -16.56
N ILE A 139 13.43 0.28 -15.43
CA ILE A 139 13.03 1.00 -14.23
C ILE A 139 14.04 2.10 -13.98
N SER A 140 13.57 3.32 -13.74
CA SER A 140 14.44 4.42 -13.33
C SER A 140 13.80 5.20 -12.22
N ALA A 141 14.61 5.64 -11.26
CA ALA A 141 14.17 6.48 -10.15
C ALA A 141 15.13 7.64 -9.93
N GLN A 142 14.55 8.81 -9.61
CA GLN A 142 15.27 9.98 -9.12
C GLN A 142 14.83 10.26 -7.68
N ILE A 143 15.78 10.57 -6.81
CA ILE A 143 15.55 10.98 -5.43
C ILE A 143 16.21 12.34 -5.19
N SER A 144 15.48 13.24 -4.54
CA SER A 144 16.03 14.49 -4.03
C SER A 144 15.63 14.73 -2.58
N ILE A 145 16.56 15.29 -1.81
CA ILE A 145 16.44 15.57 -0.38
C ILE A 145 16.89 17.00 -0.16
N GLU A 146 15.95 17.86 0.22
CA GLU A 146 16.21 19.29 0.42
C GLU A 146 15.33 19.85 1.54
N ASN A 147 15.93 20.54 2.50
CA ASN A 147 15.21 21.25 3.57
C ASN A 147 14.17 20.38 4.31
N GLY A 148 14.48 19.09 4.53
CA GLY A 148 13.57 18.14 5.18
C GLY A 148 12.47 17.56 4.26
N ILE A 149 12.45 17.92 2.99
CA ILE A 149 11.56 17.36 1.96
C ILE A 149 12.32 16.28 1.18
N ILE A 150 11.72 15.09 1.10
CA ILE A 150 12.20 13.97 0.29
C ILE A 150 11.24 13.81 -0.88
N ARG A 151 11.76 13.88 -2.10
CA ARG A 151 11.00 13.62 -3.33
C ARG A 151 11.55 12.38 -4.01
N GLY A 152 10.66 11.52 -4.46
CA GLY A 152 10.96 10.35 -5.27
C GLY A 152 10.12 10.38 -6.53
N ASP A 153 10.74 10.10 -7.68
CA ASP A 153 10.06 9.96 -8.96
C ASP A 153 10.57 8.69 -9.65
N LEU A 154 9.66 7.73 -9.84
CA LEU A 154 9.91 6.41 -10.38
C LEU A 154 9.17 6.26 -11.71
N SER A 155 9.85 5.77 -12.73
CA SER A 155 9.26 5.40 -14.02
C SER A 155 9.52 3.92 -14.30
N ILE A 156 8.49 3.23 -14.75
CA ILE A 156 8.50 1.83 -15.22
C ILE A 156 7.90 1.84 -16.62
N LEU A 157 8.67 1.43 -17.62
CA LEU A 157 8.29 1.55 -19.03
C LEU A 157 8.68 0.30 -19.81
N PRO A 158 7.77 -0.34 -20.57
CA PRO A 158 6.33 -0.27 -20.40
C PRO A 158 5.90 -0.81 -19.01
N LEU A 159 4.64 -0.67 -18.65
CA LEU A 159 3.98 -1.34 -17.53
C LEU A 159 3.20 -2.50 -18.12
N ILE A 160 3.80 -3.68 -18.15
CA ILE A 160 3.08 -4.85 -18.63
C ILE A 160 2.18 -5.35 -17.49
N GLY A 161 0.92 -4.90 -17.55
CA GLY A 161 -0.05 -5.07 -16.49
C GLY A 161 -0.29 -6.54 -16.11
N GLY A 162 0.21 -6.92 -14.94
CA GLY A 162 -0.41 -7.95 -14.11
C GLY A 162 -1.88 -7.63 -13.84
N THR A 163 -2.62 -8.56 -13.24
CA THR A 163 -4.07 -8.41 -12.97
C THR A 163 -4.41 -7.10 -12.27
N ASP A 164 -3.55 -6.64 -11.37
CA ASP A 164 -3.85 -5.56 -10.43
C ASP A 164 -3.77 -4.18 -11.11
N TYR A 165 -2.74 -3.93 -11.93
CA TYR A 165 -2.60 -2.64 -12.64
C TYR A 165 -3.60 -2.48 -13.78
N ARG A 166 -3.95 -3.56 -14.46
CA ARG A 166 -4.92 -3.52 -15.58
C ARG A 166 -6.26 -2.96 -15.14
N GLN A 167 -6.70 -3.27 -13.92
CA GLN A 167 -7.94 -2.73 -13.37
C GLN A 167 -7.87 -1.22 -13.18
N MET A 168 -6.76 -0.69 -12.67
CA MET A 168 -6.57 0.75 -12.50
C MET A 168 -6.49 1.47 -13.85
N ILE A 169 -5.72 0.92 -14.81
CA ILE A 169 -5.63 1.45 -16.18
C ILE A 169 -7.01 1.53 -16.82
N GLN A 170 -7.82 0.46 -16.72
CA GLN A 170 -9.19 0.45 -17.27
C GLN A 170 -10.13 1.43 -16.56
N THR A 171 -9.88 1.74 -15.28
CA THR A 171 -10.69 2.72 -14.54
C THR A 171 -10.39 4.14 -15.00
N VAL A 172 -9.10 4.46 -15.17
CA VAL A 172 -8.64 5.81 -15.52
C VAL A 172 -8.76 6.10 -17.01
N GLY A 173 -8.48 5.11 -17.87
CA GLY A 173 -8.45 5.29 -19.33
C GLY A 173 -7.51 6.43 -19.74
N ASP A 174 -7.97 7.26 -20.68
CA ASP A 174 -7.23 8.44 -21.18
C ASP A 174 -7.50 9.72 -20.37
N VAL A 175 -8.32 9.62 -19.31
CA VAL A 175 -8.75 10.77 -18.51
C VAL A 175 -7.64 11.18 -17.54
N LYS A 176 -7.51 12.50 -17.34
CA LYS A 176 -6.53 13.09 -16.42
C LYS A 176 -7.22 13.99 -15.40
N LEU A 177 -6.81 13.86 -14.15
CA LEU A 177 -7.17 14.75 -13.05
C LEU A 177 -6.75 16.18 -13.38
N LYS A 178 -7.67 17.12 -13.13
CA LYS A 178 -7.46 18.56 -13.24
C LYS A 178 -7.13 19.11 -11.86
N SER A 179 -6.58 20.32 -11.78
CA SER A 179 -6.21 20.95 -10.49
C SER A 179 -7.41 21.18 -9.54
N GLY A 180 -8.64 21.16 -10.06
CA GLY A 180 -9.87 21.26 -9.29
C GLY A 180 -10.61 19.93 -9.09
N SER A 181 -10.11 18.83 -9.66
CA SER A 181 -10.73 17.51 -9.50
C SER A 181 -10.70 17.09 -8.03
N GLY A 182 -11.77 16.44 -7.59
CA GLY A 182 -11.87 15.89 -6.24
C GLY A 182 -12.29 16.85 -5.12
N ASP A 183 -12.59 18.14 -5.40
CA ASP A 183 -12.93 19.14 -4.36
C ASP A 183 -11.76 19.43 -3.39
N PRO A 184 -10.59 19.92 -3.83
CA PRO A 184 -9.51 20.22 -2.88
C PRO A 184 -9.89 21.36 -1.92
N HIS A 185 -9.68 21.15 -0.62
CA HIS A 185 -10.02 22.12 0.43
C HIS A 185 -9.07 22.00 1.66
N PRO A 186 -8.95 23.05 2.50
CA PRO A 186 -7.95 23.11 3.57
C PRO A 186 -8.24 22.19 4.75
N GLU A 187 -9.51 21.86 5.00
CA GLU A 187 -9.91 21.02 6.12
C GLU A 187 -9.55 19.54 5.90
N THR A 188 -9.19 19.15 4.67
CA THR A 188 -8.88 17.77 4.34
C THR A 188 -7.57 17.32 4.97
N VAL A 189 -7.62 16.24 5.75
CA VAL A 189 -6.46 15.58 6.36
C VAL A 189 -5.94 14.41 5.52
N LEU A 190 -6.83 13.73 4.80
CA LEU A 190 -6.50 12.71 3.81
C LEU A 190 -7.41 12.89 2.59
N HIS A 191 -6.82 12.95 1.40
CA HIS A 191 -7.54 13.12 0.15
C HIS A 191 -7.03 12.11 -0.87
N TRP A 192 -7.90 11.26 -1.38
CA TRP A 192 -7.65 10.46 -2.56
C TRP A 192 -8.55 10.92 -3.71
N ALA A 193 -7.96 11.33 -4.82
CA ALA A 193 -8.67 11.62 -6.06
C ALA A 193 -8.20 10.68 -7.17
N SER A 194 -9.11 10.24 -8.03
CA SER A 194 -8.79 9.41 -9.19
C SER A 194 -9.58 9.86 -10.40
N ALA A 195 -8.92 9.84 -11.55
CA ALA A 195 -9.56 9.98 -12.84
C ALA A 195 -10.46 8.77 -13.12
N LEU A 196 -11.50 9.00 -13.90
CA LEU A 196 -12.55 8.05 -14.19
C LEU A 196 -12.98 8.15 -15.65
N ASP A 197 -12.64 7.15 -16.46
CA ASP A 197 -13.08 7.06 -17.85
C ASP A 197 -14.37 6.25 -17.97
N MET A 198 -15.50 6.94 -17.98
CA MET A 198 -16.82 6.33 -18.17
C MET A 198 -17.01 5.70 -19.56
N ASN A 199 -16.11 5.95 -20.52
CA ASN A 199 -16.14 5.32 -21.83
C ASN A 199 -15.33 4.02 -21.90
N SER A 200 -14.62 3.65 -20.84
CA SER A 200 -13.86 2.42 -20.79
C SER A 200 -14.77 1.19 -20.92
N PRO A 201 -14.30 0.06 -21.47
CA PRO A 201 -15.11 -1.14 -21.64
C PRO A 201 -15.78 -1.62 -20.36
N ARG A 202 -15.07 -1.49 -19.23
CA ARG A 202 -15.56 -1.87 -17.89
C ARG A 202 -16.77 -1.04 -17.47
N PHE A 203 -16.71 0.29 -17.60
CA PHE A 203 -17.81 1.15 -17.19
C PHE A 203 -18.99 1.13 -18.16
N LYS A 204 -18.74 0.92 -19.46
CA LYS A 204 -19.81 0.64 -20.43
C LYS A 204 -20.57 -0.63 -20.05
N GLN A 205 -19.86 -1.71 -19.70
CA GLN A 205 -20.49 -2.95 -19.25
C GLN A 205 -21.28 -2.75 -17.95
N ALA A 206 -20.70 -2.06 -16.97
CA ALA A 206 -21.39 -1.74 -15.71
C ALA A 206 -22.65 -0.90 -15.94
N SER A 207 -22.60 0.09 -16.85
CA SER A 207 -23.76 0.92 -17.19
C SER A 207 -24.85 0.10 -17.89
N ASN A 208 -24.48 -0.84 -18.77
CA ASN A 208 -25.45 -1.72 -19.44
C ASN A 208 -26.10 -2.69 -18.43
N PHE A 209 -25.31 -3.25 -17.52
CA PHE A 209 -25.81 -4.12 -16.46
C PHE A 209 -26.75 -3.38 -15.51
N ALA A 210 -26.42 -2.14 -15.11
CA ALA A 210 -27.28 -1.31 -14.28
C ALA A 210 -28.63 -1.02 -14.95
N ALA A 211 -28.63 -0.76 -16.27
CA ALA A 211 -29.86 -0.54 -17.02
C ALA A 211 -30.77 -1.79 -17.07
N ILE A 212 -30.19 -3.00 -17.00
CA ILE A 212 -30.94 -4.27 -16.95
C ILE A 212 -31.50 -4.51 -15.54
N MET A 213 -30.67 -4.35 -14.51
CA MET A 213 -31.05 -4.65 -13.12
C MET A 213 -32.00 -3.60 -12.50
N ALA A 214 -31.87 -2.36 -12.93
CA ALA A 214 -32.70 -1.25 -12.47
C ALA A 214 -33.21 -0.45 -13.69
N PRO A 215 -34.24 -0.94 -14.39
CA PRO A 215 -34.77 -0.31 -15.60
C PRO A 215 -35.19 1.15 -15.40
N SER A 216 -35.59 1.52 -14.18
CA SER A 216 -35.95 2.91 -13.82
C SER A 216 -34.79 3.90 -13.91
N LEU A 217 -33.53 3.43 -13.95
CA LEU A 217 -32.35 4.27 -14.18
C LEU A 217 -32.16 4.63 -15.66
N GLY A 218 -32.83 3.91 -16.56
CA GLY A 218 -32.77 4.12 -18.01
C GLY A 218 -31.45 3.72 -18.68
N VAL A 219 -31.41 3.86 -20.00
CA VAL A 219 -30.20 3.61 -20.81
C VAL A 219 -29.16 4.68 -20.48
N GLY A 220 -27.95 4.23 -20.12
CA GLY A 220 -26.88 5.15 -19.71
C GLY A 220 -27.08 5.71 -18.30
N ALA A 221 -27.41 4.84 -17.34
CA ALA A 221 -27.61 5.18 -15.91
C ALA A 221 -26.52 6.09 -15.33
N PHE A 222 -25.25 5.90 -15.73
CA PHE A 222 -24.12 6.70 -15.27
C PHE A 222 -23.70 7.82 -16.21
N SER A 223 -24.56 8.19 -17.17
CA SER A 223 -24.24 9.21 -18.16
C SER A 223 -24.17 10.64 -17.60
N TRP A 224 -24.45 10.83 -16.31
CA TRP A 224 -24.24 12.07 -15.57
C TRP A 224 -22.82 12.19 -14.96
N VAL A 225 -22.13 11.06 -14.80
CA VAL A 225 -20.81 10.97 -14.15
C VAL A 225 -19.76 11.62 -15.04
N GLY A 226 -18.94 12.47 -14.43
CA GLY A 226 -17.82 13.17 -15.04
C GLY A 226 -16.53 12.35 -15.04
N GLU A 227 -15.41 13.05 -14.94
CA GLU A 227 -14.07 12.54 -15.22
C GLU A 227 -13.26 12.20 -13.96
N SER A 228 -13.84 12.39 -12.78
CA SER A 228 -13.16 12.10 -11.52
C SER A 228 -14.09 11.70 -10.39
N PHE A 229 -13.55 10.97 -9.42
CA PHE A 229 -14.12 10.81 -8.10
C PHE A 229 -13.06 11.08 -7.03
N SER A 230 -13.50 11.37 -5.82
CA SER A 230 -12.60 11.45 -4.67
C SER A 230 -13.22 10.91 -3.39
N LEU A 231 -12.35 10.47 -2.50
CA LEU A 231 -12.64 10.12 -1.12
C LEU A 231 -11.75 11.01 -0.25
N TYR A 232 -12.34 11.66 0.74
CA TYR A 232 -11.59 12.55 1.61
C TYR A 232 -12.05 12.42 3.06
N LEU A 233 -11.12 12.65 3.98
CA LEU A 233 -11.37 12.80 5.40
C LEU A 233 -11.05 14.23 5.82
N ASP A 234 -11.99 14.85 6.51
CA ASP A 234 -11.81 16.20 7.08
C ASP A 234 -11.35 16.15 8.53
N GLU A 235 -10.62 17.19 8.95
CA GLU A 235 -10.21 17.39 10.33
C GLU A 235 -11.43 17.38 11.25
N SER A 236 -11.36 16.54 12.29
CA SER A 236 -12.49 16.32 13.19
C SER A 236 -12.01 15.85 14.56
N PRO A 237 -12.66 16.29 15.66
CA PRO A 237 -12.47 15.71 16.98
C PRO A 237 -12.69 14.19 17.04
N PHE A 238 -13.37 13.62 16.03
CA PHE A 238 -13.52 12.17 15.86
C PHE A 238 -12.19 11.41 16.00
N PHE A 239 -11.10 11.92 15.43
CA PHE A 239 -9.81 11.23 15.47
C PHE A 239 -9.20 11.18 16.89
N GLU A 240 -9.38 12.23 17.69
CA GLU A 240 -8.94 12.25 19.09
C GLU A 240 -9.75 11.27 19.94
N ASP A 241 -11.06 11.24 19.76
CA ASP A 241 -11.95 10.30 20.45
C ASP A 241 -11.62 8.85 20.09
N MET A 242 -11.37 8.61 18.80
CA MET A 242 -10.93 7.32 18.27
C MET A 242 -9.60 6.88 18.90
N GLN A 243 -8.65 7.81 19.05
CA GLN A 243 -7.38 7.54 19.72
C GLN A 243 -7.55 7.24 21.21
N LYS A 244 -8.43 7.97 21.92
CA LYS A 244 -8.77 7.70 23.32
C LYS A 244 -9.38 6.30 23.49
N ALA A 245 -10.27 5.90 22.58
CA ALA A 245 -10.87 4.56 22.57
C ALA A 245 -9.81 3.46 22.36
N PHE A 246 -8.90 3.66 21.40
CA PHE A 246 -7.78 2.75 21.18
C PHE A 246 -6.85 2.66 22.39
N ARG A 247 -6.51 3.78 23.04
CA ARG A 247 -5.68 3.78 24.25
C ARG A 247 -6.32 3.05 25.43
N LYS A 248 -7.66 3.11 25.54
CA LYS A 248 -8.41 2.47 26.63
C LYS A 248 -8.62 0.96 26.42
N GLY A 249 -8.89 0.53 25.18
CA GLY A 249 -9.34 -0.84 24.89
C GLY A 249 -8.58 -1.55 23.76
N GLY A 250 -7.48 -0.97 23.26
CA GLY A 250 -6.77 -1.49 22.09
C GLY A 250 -7.66 -1.54 20.85
N ILE A 251 -7.42 -2.53 19.97
CA ILE A 251 -8.19 -2.74 18.74
C ILE A 251 -9.68 -2.99 19.03
N LYS A 252 -10.02 -3.81 20.04
CA LYS A 252 -11.43 -4.04 20.42
C LYS A 252 -12.13 -2.76 20.88
N GLY A 253 -11.41 -1.89 21.60
CA GLY A 253 -11.91 -0.57 21.98
C GLY A 253 -12.19 0.32 20.77
N LEU A 254 -11.34 0.22 19.75
CA LEU A 254 -11.49 0.94 18.49
C LEU A 254 -12.64 0.41 17.62
N GLU A 255 -12.79 -0.90 17.49
CA GLU A 255 -13.89 -1.55 16.76
C GLU A 255 -15.24 -1.11 17.36
N ASN A 256 -15.41 -1.30 18.67
CA ASN A 256 -16.60 -0.89 19.40
C ASN A 256 -16.89 0.62 19.28
N PHE A 257 -15.85 1.46 19.27
CA PHE A 257 -16.01 2.89 19.07
C PHE A 257 -16.46 3.19 17.64
N SER A 258 -15.83 2.59 16.64
CA SER A 258 -16.10 2.85 15.23
C SER A 258 -17.53 2.44 14.87
N GLU A 259 -17.97 1.25 15.27
CA GLU A 259 -19.34 0.74 15.04
C GLU A 259 -20.41 1.69 15.59
N LYS A 260 -20.19 2.23 16.79
CA LYS A 260 -21.13 3.16 17.44
C LYS A 260 -21.07 4.59 16.92
N ASN A 261 -20.03 4.93 16.14
CA ASN A 261 -19.76 6.30 15.70
C ASN A 261 -19.60 6.39 14.16
N LEU A 262 -20.13 5.43 13.40
CA LEU A 262 -20.04 5.43 11.93
C LEU A 262 -20.55 6.73 11.29
N GLY A 263 -21.64 7.31 11.81
CA GLY A 263 -22.18 8.60 11.33
C GLY A 263 -21.35 9.85 11.73
N ARG A 264 -20.34 9.69 12.60
CA ARG A 264 -19.40 10.77 12.99
C ARG A 264 -18.09 10.72 12.21
N ILE A 265 -17.86 9.69 11.41
CA ILE A 265 -16.66 9.59 10.58
C ILE A 265 -16.68 10.77 9.60
N PRO A 266 -15.63 11.61 9.57
CA PRO A 266 -15.58 12.80 8.72
C PRO A 266 -15.25 12.44 7.26
N LEU A 267 -15.88 11.41 6.71
CA LEU A 267 -15.63 10.87 5.37
C LEU A 267 -16.62 11.44 4.37
N GLY A 268 -16.12 12.07 3.32
CA GLY A 268 -16.89 12.45 2.15
C GLY A 268 -16.45 11.70 0.91
N MET A 269 -17.41 11.35 0.07
CA MET A 269 -17.19 10.84 -1.29
C MET A 269 -17.75 11.85 -2.29
N ASN A 270 -16.92 12.26 -3.24
CA ASN A 270 -17.35 13.11 -4.35
C ASN A 270 -17.31 12.34 -5.66
N VAL A 271 -18.31 12.58 -6.51
CA VAL A 271 -18.32 12.16 -7.91
C VAL A 271 -18.52 13.39 -8.76
N GLU A 272 -17.65 13.60 -9.76
CA GLU A 272 -17.79 14.70 -10.70
C GLU A 272 -19.08 14.56 -11.51
N VAL A 273 -19.75 15.69 -11.74
CA VAL A 273 -21.01 15.77 -12.47
C VAL A 273 -20.75 16.50 -13.77
N ARG A 274 -20.87 15.77 -14.89
CA ARG A 274 -20.80 16.39 -16.23
C ARG A 274 -22.16 16.90 -16.70
N ASN A 275 -23.25 16.36 -16.17
CA ASN A 275 -24.61 16.77 -16.53
C ASN A 275 -25.54 16.73 -15.30
N PRO A 276 -25.89 17.89 -14.71
CA PRO A 276 -26.70 17.95 -13.50
C PRO A 276 -28.15 17.51 -13.73
N PHE A 277 -28.72 17.75 -14.91
CA PHE A 277 -30.09 17.29 -15.22
C PHE A 277 -30.19 15.77 -15.27
N LYS A 278 -29.19 15.11 -15.87
CA LYS A 278 -29.10 13.64 -15.88
C LYS A 278 -28.86 13.07 -14.49
N LEU A 279 -28.10 13.78 -13.63
CA LEU A 279 -27.96 13.40 -12.22
C LEU A 279 -29.32 13.45 -11.51
N THR A 280 -30.13 14.49 -11.72
CA THR A 280 -31.47 14.58 -11.13
C THR A 280 -32.35 13.40 -11.57
N ALA A 281 -32.35 13.07 -12.87
CA ALA A 281 -33.07 11.91 -13.39
C ALA A 281 -32.58 10.59 -12.77
N PHE A 282 -31.26 10.42 -12.64
CA PHE A 282 -30.66 9.26 -11.98
C PHE A 282 -31.09 9.14 -10.51
N LEU A 283 -31.04 10.23 -9.73
CA LEU A 283 -31.43 10.22 -8.32
C LEU A 283 -32.93 9.92 -8.15
N ALA A 284 -33.79 10.45 -9.03
CA ALA A 284 -35.21 10.13 -9.04
C ALA A 284 -35.44 8.63 -9.36
N GLY A 285 -34.78 8.10 -10.39
CA GLY A 285 -34.86 6.69 -10.77
C GLY A 285 -34.31 5.75 -9.70
N LEU A 286 -33.22 6.14 -9.03
CA LEU A 286 -32.63 5.40 -7.92
C LEU A 286 -33.57 5.33 -6.71
N ARG A 287 -34.19 6.46 -6.36
CA ARG A 287 -35.21 6.50 -5.30
C ARG A 287 -36.39 5.60 -5.64
N ALA A 288 -36.91 5.69 -6.87
CA ALA A 288 -38.03 4.85 -7.31
C ALA A 288 -37.68 3.35 -7.27
N TRP A 289 -36.46 2.98 -7.68
CA TRP A 289 -35.99 1.60 -7.64
C TRP A 289 -35.86 1.05 -6.22
N ILE A 290 -35.30 1.83 -5.29
CA ILE A 290 -35.17 1.44 -3.88
C ILE A 290 -36.55 1.28 -3.24
N GLU A 291 -37.47 2.21 -3.49
CA GLU A 291 -38.84 2.10 -2.97
C GLU A 291 -39.58 0.89 -3.57
N GLN A 292 -39.32 0.54 -4.83
CA GLN A 292 -39.92 -0.63 -5.48
C GLN A 292 -39.36 -1.96 -4.96
N THR A 293 -38.05 -2.03 -4.68
CA THR A 293 -37.35 -3.26 -4.30
C THR A 293 -37.34 -3.51 -2.79
N ALA A 294 -37.40 -2.45 -1.99
CA ALA A 294 -37.43 -2.52 -0.53
C ALA A 294 -38.44 -1.49 0.06
N PRO A 295 -39.76 -1.65 -0.20
CA PRO A 295 -40.77 -0.69 0.24
C PRO A 295 -40.75 -0.51 1.76
N GLY A 296 -40.77 0.74 2.22
CA GLY A 296 -40.80 1.07 3.66
C GLY A 296 -39.53 0.74 4.46
N MET A 297 -38.48 0.19 3.82
CA MET A 297 -37.20 -0.10 4.47
C MET A 297 -36.30 1.13 4.61
N THR A 298 -36.59 2.20 3.86
CA THR A 298 -35.86 3.48 3.92
C THR A 298 -36.80 4.67 4.01
N VAL A 299 -36.37 5.73 4.71
CA VAL A 299 -37.07 7.02 4.82
C VAL A 299 -36.21 8.10 4.19
N TRP A 300 -36.74 8.72 3.14
CA TRP A 300 -36.10 9.80 2.41
C TRP A 300 -36.69 11.13 2.88
N SER A 301 -35.87 11.95 3.53
CA SER A 301 -36.26 13.28 4.02
C SER A 301 -35.40 14.37 3.40
N ASN A 302 -36.04 15.49 3.06
CA ASN A 302 -35.36 16.67 2.55
C ASN A 302 -34.98 17.56 3.73
N HIS A 303 -33.72 18.00 3.74
CA HIS A 303 -33.17 18.92 4.73
C HIS A 303 -32.59 20.13 4.03
N SER A 304 -32.29 21.20 4.78
CA SER A 304 -31.72 22.42 4.25
C SER A 304 -30.66 22.96 5.20
N HIS A 305 -29.52 23.38 4.65
CA HIS A 305 -28.48 24.09 5.39
C HIS A 305 -28.14 25.36 4.62
N LYS A 306 -28.21 26.53 5.27
CA LYS A 306 -27.97 27.85 4.65
C LYS A 306 -28.70 28.05 3.31
N GLY A 307 -29.95 27.57 3.24
CA GLY A 307 -30.81 27.69 2.04
C GLY A 307 -30.51 26.69 0.92
N GLN A 308 -29.49 25.82 1.07
CA GLN A 308 -29.18 24.77 0.09
C GLN A 308 -29.75 23.43 0.60
N GLY A 309 -30.61 22.82 -0.23
CA GLY A 309 -31.22 21.53 0.07
C GLY A 309 -30.26 20.35 -0.05
N TYR A 310 -30.40 19.37 0.84
CA TYR A 310 -29.76 18.05 0.78
C TYR A 310 -30.73 16.97 1.24
N VAL A 311 -30.38 15.70 1.01
CA VAL A 311 -31.28 14.58 1.30
C VAL A 311 -30.64 13.65 2.33
N LYS A 312 -31.47 13.20 3.27
CA LYS A 312 -31.15 12.16 4.25
C LYS A 312 -31.94 10.90 3.92
N ILE A 313 -31.25 9.78 3.79
CA ILE A 313 -31.81 8.44 3.65
C ILE A 313 -31.53 7.70 4.95
N ALA A 314 -32.57 7.44 5.74
CA ALA A 314 -32.48 6.71 7.01
C ALA A 314 -33.18 5.34 6.89
N PRO A 315 -32.92 4.40 7.80
CA PRO A 315 -33.73 3.18 7.93
C PRO A 315 -35.22 3.51 8.16
N GLY A 316 -36.11 2.63 7.71
CA GLY A 316 -37.53 2.65 8.07
C GLY A 316 -37.73 2.49 9.58
N LYS A 317 -38.80 3.06 10.15
CA LYS A 317 -39.05 3.04 11.61
C LYS A 317 -38.99 1.63 12.22
N SER A 318 -39.57 0.63 11.57
CA SER A 318 -39.54 -0.76 12.04
C SER A 318 -38.13 -1.35 12.07
N LEU A 319 -37.30 -1.01 11.08
CA LEU A 319 -35.90 -1.44 10.99
C LEU A 319 -35.04 -0.68 12.00
N GLU A 320 -35.28 0.62 12.16
CA GLU A 320 -34.65 1.47 13.17
C GLU A 320 -34.89 0.93 14.58
N ASP A 321 -36.15 0.63 14.93
CA ASP A 321 -36.51 0.06 16.24
C ASP A 321 -35.83 -1.30 16.47
N SER A 322 -35.71 -2.13 15.42
CA SER A 322 -35.04 -3.43 15.50
C SER A 322 -33.54 -3.28 15.72
N LEU A 323 -32.89 -2.38 14.97
CA LEU A 323 -31.46 -2.07 15.12
C LEU A 323 -31.15 -1.54 16.52
N VAL A 324 -31.98 -0.64 17.05
CA VAL A 324 -31.83 -0.10 18.40
C VAL A 324 -32.00 -1.20 19.46
N LYS A 325 -32.97 -2.10 19.31
CA LYS A 325 -33.16 -3.27 20.20
C LYS A 325 -31.97 -4.22 20.20
N GLU A 326 -31.32 -4.40 19.05
CA GLU A 326 -30.10 -5.21 18.90
C GLU A 326 -28.83 -4.48 19.36
N GLY A 327 -28.95 -3.24 19.86
CA GLY A 327 -27.82 -2.43 20.33
C GLY A 327 -27.00 -1.77 19.22
N SER A 328 -27.52 -1.78 17.99
CA SER A 328 -26.91 -1.12 16.82
C SER A 328 -27.38 0.33 16.70
N VAL A 329 -26.49 1.21 16.21
CA VAL A 329 -26.84 2.62 15.95
C VAL A 329 -27.42 2.72 14.54
N PRO A 330 -28.63 3.29 14.34
CA PRO A 330 -29.18 3.48 13.01
C PRO A 330 -28.34 4.52 12.24
N ILE A 331 -27.84 4.12 11.08
CA ILE A 331 -26.97 4.94 10.24
C ILE A 331 -27.77 5.49 9.08
N ALA A 332 -27.67 6.80 8.86
CA ALA A 332 -28.25 7.47 7.70
C ALA A 332 -27.16 7.78 6.66
N LEU A 333 -27.56 7.74 5.39
CA LEU A 333 -26.78 8.22 4.26
C LEU A 333 -27.27 9.61 3.88
N TYR A 334 -26.36 10.55 3.71
CA TYR A 334 -26.66 11.91 3.29
C TYR A 334 -26.03 12.18 1.93
N TYR A 335 -26.74 12.90 1.07
CA TYR A 335 -26.16 13.39 -0.18
C TYR A 335 -26.60 14.82 -0.51
N VAL A 336 -25.70 15.55 -1.16
CA VAL A 336 -25.98 16.87 -1.73
C VAL A 336 -25.58 16.91 -3.20
N PRO A 337 -26.52 17.12 -4.13
CA PRO A 337 -26.20 17.35 -5.52
C PRO A 337 -25.80 18.82 -5.75
N SER A 338 -24.77 19.05 -6.55
CA SER A 338 -24.35 20.37 -7.02
C SER A 338 -24.07 20.32 -8.53
N PRO A 339 -23.95 21.48 -9.21
CA PRO A 339 -23.67 21.50 -10.65
C PRO A 339 -22.37 20.81 -11.08
N ARG A 340 -21.40 20.64 -10.15
CA ARG A 340 -20.08 20.05 -10.44
C ARG A 340 -19.83 18.72 -9.73
N LEU A 341 -20.48 18.47 -8.59
CA LEU A 341 -20.19 17.33 -7.73
C LEU A 341 -21.49 16.78 -7.12
N LEU A 342 -21.59 15.46 -7.06
CA LEU A 342 -22.46 14.77 -6.11
C LEU A 342 -21.59 14.38 -4.92
N THR A 343 -21.93 14.89 -3.74
CA THR A 343 -21.23 14.51 -2.50
C THR A 343 -22.13 13.61 -1.66
N VAL A 344 -21.56 12.52 -1.16
CA VAL A 344 -22.21 11.51 -0.33
C VAL A 344 -21.40 11.31 0.96
N SER A 345 -22.08 11.19 2.10
CA SER A 345 -21.43 10.93 3.39
C SER A 345 -22.40 10.25 4.36
N LEU A 346 -21.86 9.51 5.34
CA LEU A 346 -22.62 9.06 6.52
C LEU A 346 -22.72 10.15 7.60
N SER A 347 -21.99 11.24 7.43
CA SER A 347 -21.96 12.38 8.35
C SER A 347 -22.67 13.59 7.76
N GLU A 348 -23.76 13.99 8.41
CA GLU A 348 -24.49 15.20 8.06
C GLU A 348 -23.60 16.45 8.15
N LYS A 349 -22.67 16.48 9.11
CA LYS A 349 -21.69 17.56 9.28
C LYS A 349 -20.83 17.75 8.03
N ILE A 350 -20.39 16.66 7.40
CA ILE A 350 -19.60 16.72 6.16
C ILE A 350 -20.41 17.30 5.01
N ILE A 351 -21.71 16.95 4.92
CA ILE A 351 -22.60 17.53 3.91
C ILE A 351 -22.82 19.02 4.15
N GLN A 352 -23.02 19.44 5.40
CA GLN A 352 -23.15 20.85 5.76
C GLN A 352 -21.88 21.65 5.42
N GLN A 353 -20.69 21.12 5.75
CA GLN A 353 -19.40 21.71 5.37
C GLN A 353 -19.23 21.79 3.85
N THR A 354 -19.63 20.74 3.13
CA THR A 354 -19.62 20.73 1.65
C THR A 354 -20.53 21.83 1.08
N ILE A 355 -21.72 22.03 1.66
CA ILE A 355 -22.65 23.09 1.27
C ILE A 355 -22.01 24.47 1.48
N GLU A 356 -21.37 24.69 2.63
CA GLU A 356 -20.67 25.94 2.93
C GLU A 356 -19.56 26.23 1.93
N ARG A 357 -18.73 25.23 1.61
CA ARG A 357 -17.72 25.34 0.55
C ARG A 357 -18.36 25.68 -0.79
N ASN A 358 -19.45 25.00 -1.16
CA ASN A 358 -20.17 25.26 -2.42
C ASN A 358 -20.77 26.66 -2.51
N ILE A 359 -21.25 27.23 -1.41
CA ILE A 359 -21.71 28.62 -1.35
C ILE A 359 -20.53 29.57 -1.56
N LEU A 360 -19.40 29.36 -0.87
CA LEU A 360 -18.18 30.14 -1.08
C LEU A 360 -17.67 30.05 -2.52
N ARG A 361 -17.85 28.92 -3.22
CA ARG A 361 -17.47 28.79 -4.65
C ARG A 361 -18.28 29.69 -5.59
N ARG A 362 -19.53 29.99 -5.21
CA ARG A 362 -20.44 30.80 -6.04
C ARG A 362 -20.17 32.29 -5.84
N ASP A 363 -19.51 32.66 -4.74
CA ASP A 363 -19.06 34.03 -4.52
C ASP A 363 -17.91 34.36 -5.48
N LYS A 364 -18.03 35.47 -6.23
CA LYS A 364 -17.05 35.90 -7.23
C LYS A 364 -15.69 36.25 -6.62
N ASN A 365 -15.65 36.52 -5.31
CA ASN A 365 -14.42 36.85 -4.58
C ASN A 365 -13.78 35.62 -3.91
N GLY A 366 -14.40 34.43 -3.99
CA GLY A 366 -13.90 33.21 -3.38
C GLY A 366 -12.81 32.52 -4.21
N THR A 367 -11.54 32.70 -3.87
CA THR A 367 -10.46 31.85 -4.41
C THR A 367 -10.41 30.51 -3.67
N LEU A 368 -10.71 29.43 -4.37
CA LEU A 368 -10.59 28.07 -3.83
C LEU A 368 -9.17 27.55 -3.96
N PRO A 369 -8.74 26.67 -3.04
CA PRO A 369 -7.51 25.91 -3.22
C PRO A 369 -7.58 25.12 -4.52
N LYS A 370 -6.49 25.15 -5.28
CA LYS A 370 -6.25 24.21 -6.37
C LYS A 370 -5.28 23.17 -5.84
N ALA A 371 -5.59 21.89 -6.02
CA ALA A 371 -4.64 20.85 -5.70
C ALA A 371 -3.52 20.83 -6.75
N LYS A 372 -2.29 20.74 -6.25
CA LYS A 372 -1.15 20.28 -7.05
C LYS A 372 -1.10 18.76 -6.91
N TRP A 373 -1.92 18.06 -7.69
CA TRP A 373 -1.91 16.60 -7.69
C TRP A 373 -0.57 16.09 -8.24
N GLU A 374 0.15 15.29 -7.44
CA GLU A 374 1.40 14.66 -7.89
C GLU A 374 1.15 13.62 -9.00
N GLY A 375 -0.09 13.12 -9.10
CA GLY A 375 -0.54 12.19 -10.13
C GLY A 375 -1.74 12.72 -10.90
N MET A 376 -1.74 12.51 -12.21
CA MET A 376 -2.84 12.82 -13.13
C MET A 376 -3.82 11.66 -13.27
N SER A 377 -3.42 10.41 -13.01
CA SER A 377 -4.33 9.26 -13.05
C SER A 377 -4.99 9.04 -11.70
N SER A 378 -4.20 9.04 -10.64
CA SER A 378 -4.66 8.92 -9.25
C SER A 378 -3.67 9.64 -8.35
N ALA A 379 -4.16 10.33 -7.33
CA ALA A 379 -3.34 11.07 -6.38
C ALA A 379 -3.88 10.94 -4.97
N LEU A 380 -2.97 10.77 -4.01
CA LEU A 380 -3.24 10.74 -2.59
C LEU A 380 -2.45 11.85 -1.90
N LEU A 381 -3.12 12.64 -1.07
CA LEU A 381 -2.54 13.70 -0.28
C LEU A 381 -2.91 13.50 1.19
N ALA A 382 -1.94 13.48 2.08
CA ALA A 382 -2.13 13.55 3.52
C ALA A 382 -1.43 14.79 4.05
N SER A 383 -2.18 15.71 4.66
CA SER A 383 -1.70 17.04 5.07
C SER A 383 -1.34 17.13 6.56
N LYS A 384 -1.71 16.12 7.34
CA LYS A 384 -1.37 16.01 8.76
C LYS A 384 -1.09 14.55 9.10
N PRO A 385 -0.08 14.26 9.95
CA PRO A 385 0.04 12.95 10.54
C PRO A 385 -1.19 12.71 11.40
N ILE A 386 -2.05 11.79 10.96
CA ILE A 386 -3.06 11.21 11.82
C ILE A 386 -2.42 9.92 12.33
N PRO A 387 -1.91 9.89 13.58
CA PRO A 387 -1.20 8.72 14.10
C PRO A 387 -2.02 7.44 13.92
N SER A 388 -3.35 7.54 14.06
CA SER A 388 -4.24 6.42 13.84
C SER A 388 -4.40 5.99 12.37
N MET A 389 -4.37 6.85 11.35
CA MET A 389 -4.70 6.39 9.99
C MET A 389 -3.62 5.50 9.38
N PHE A 390 -2.34 5.79 9.62
CA PHE A 390 -1.26 4.91 9.14
C PHE A 390 -1.07 3.68 10.03
N ASP A 391 -1.22 3.82 11.36
CA ASP A 391 -1.25 2.68 12.27
C ASP A 391 -2.44 1.73 12.00
N LEU A 392 -3.57 2.24 11.46
CA LEU A 392 -4.77 1.46 11.11
C LEU A 392 -4.79 0.93 9.67
N THR A 393 -4.17 1.62 8.72
CA THR A 393 -4.06 1.15 7.33
C THR A 393 -2.93 0.14 7.15
N ILE A 394 -1.96 0.07 8.07
CA ILE A 394 -1.18 -1.15 8.32
C ILE A 394 -2.18 -2.16 8.89
N GLY A 395 -2.91 -2.83 8.00
CA GLY A 395 -4.00 -3.73 8.39
C GLY A 395 -3.55 -4.76 9.41
N GLN A 396 -4.50 -5.27 10.21
CA GLN A 396 -4.26 -6.28 11.25
C GLN A 396 -3.37 -7.43 10.77
N ASN A 397 -3.51 -7.84 9.49
CA ASN A 397 -2.68 -8.87 8.87
C ASN A 397 -1.20 -8.51 8.80
N THR A 398 -0.87 -7.25 8.53
CA THR A 398 0.51 -6.77 8.50
C THR A 398 1.11 -6.71 9.91
N ILE A 399 0.39 -6.13 10.88
CA ILE A 399 0.86 -6.10 12.29
C ILE A 399 1.01 -7.51 12.84
N ASN A 400 0.04 -8.40 12.61
CA ASN A 400 0.12 -9.81 12.98
C ASN A 400 1.29 -10.51 12.29
N GLY A 401 1.54 -10.20 11.02
CA GLY A 401 2.68 -10.71 10.27
C GLY A 401 4.02 -10.30 10.88
N LEU A 402 4.17 -9.01 11.23
CA LEU A 402 5.37 -8.49 11.90
C LEU A 402 5.53 -9.07 13.31
N GLN A 403 4.44 -9.15 14.07
CA GLN A 403 4.45 -9.75 15.41
C GLN A 403 4.84 -11.22 15.34
N ARG A 404 4.27 -12.00 14.41
CA ARG A 404 4.61 -13.41 14.22
C ARG A 404 6.07 -13.59 13.84
N LYS A 405 6.60 -12.78 12.92
CA LYS A 405 8.03 -12.74 12.59
C LYS A 405 8.88 -12.42 13.83
N SER A 406 8.45 -11.44 14.63
CA SER A 406 9.14 -11.08 15.87
C SER A 406 9.13 -12.22 16.89
N TRP A 407 8.02 -12.94 17.03
CA TRP A 407 7.87 -14.05 17.98
C TRP A 407 8.61 -15.30 17.53
N ASN A 408 8.73 -15.54 16.22
CA ASN A 408 9.56 -16.63 15.68
C ASN A 408 11.02 -16.52 16.15
N ASN A 409 11.56 -15.30 16.28
CA ASN A 409 12.91 -15.09 16.83
C ASN A 409 13.02 -15.46 18.32
N LEU A 410 11.94 -15.28 19.09
CA LEU A 410 11.93 -15.60 20.52
C LEU A 410 12.15 -17.09 20.76
N HIS A 411 11.62 -17.95 19.89
CA HIS A 411 11.85 -19.40 19.98
C HIS A 411 13.34 -19.72 19.97
N ALA A 412 14.09 -19.25 18.97
CA ALA A 412 15.52 -19.48 18.89
C ALA A 412 16.25 -18.92 20.14
N LEU A 413 15.96 -17.69 20.54
CA LEU A 413 16.60 -17.05 21.71
C LEU A 413 16.34 -17.81 23.02
N ASN A 414 15.14 -18.34 23.20
CA ASN A 414 14.78 -19.15 24.34
C ASN A 414 15.53 -20.49 24.34
N GLU A 415 15.59 -21.18 23.20
CA GLU A 415 16.35 -22.43 23.08
C GLU A 415 17.84 -22.21 23.40
N TRP A 416 18.45 -21.14 22.87
CA TRP A 416 19.85 -20.79 23.17
C TRP A 416 20.08 -20.56 24.67
N ARG A 417 19.14 -19.91 25.36
CA ARG A 417 19.29 -19.62 26.79
C ARG A 417 18.97 -20.80 27.68
N ILE A 418 17.85 -21.48 27.43
CA ILE A 418 17.29 -22.48 28.33
C ILE A 418 17.98 -23.83 28.11
N VAL A 419 18.09 -24.27 26.86
CA VAL A 419 18.64 -25.59 26.53
C VAL A 419 20.15 -25.54 26.44
N LEU A 420 20.72 -24.51 25.78
CA LEU A 420 22.17 -24.40 25.60
C LEU A 420 22.87 -23.53 26.65
N ASN A 421 22.14 -23.03 27.66
CA ASN A 421 22.65 -22.22 28.77
C ASN A 421 23.51 -21.02 28.33
N LYS A 422 23.20 -20.39 27.19
CA LYS A 422 23.92 -19.22 26.69
C LYS A 422 23.41 -17.96 27.37
N LYS A 423 24.29 -17.29 28.13
CA LYS A 423 23.97 -16.04 28.86
C LYS A 423 23.64 -14.88 27.93
N ASP A 424 24.28 -14.82 26.76
CA ASP A 424 23.96 -13.89 25.67
C ASP A 424 23.56 -14.66 24.38
N PRO A 425 22.27 -15.01 24.25
CA PRO A 425 21.70 -15.66 23.07
C PRO A 425 21.81 -14.88 21.76
N LEU A 426 21.81 -13.54 21.81
CA LEU A 426 21.87 -12.72 20.61
C LEU A 426 23.28 -12.77 20.02
N ALA A 427 24.30 -12.51 20.85
CA ALA A 427 25.69 -12.63 20.42
C ALA A 427 26.04 -14.08 20.03
N TYR A 428 25.50 -15.06 20.75
CA TYR A 428 25.65 -16.47 20.38
C TYR A 428 25.05 -16.77 19.00
N HIS A 429 23.81 -16.35 18.75
CA HIS A 429 23.15 -16.61 17.47
C HIS A 429 23.91 -15.95 16.31
N GLN A 430 24.31 -14.69 16.47
CA GLN A 430 25.10 -13.99 15.46
C GLN A 430 26.43 -14.67 15.19
N LYS A 431 27.15 -15.11 16.24
CA LYS A 431 28.45 -15.78 16.09
C LYS A 431 28.34 -17.10 15.31
N VAL A 432 27.34 -17.91 15.66
CA VAL A 432 27.15 -19.27 15.13
C VAL A 432 26.51 -19.23 13.74
N TRP A 433 25.36 -18.57 13.62
CA TRP A 433 24.53 -18.58 12.42
C TRP A 433 24.88 -17.46 11.45
N GLN A 434 25.73 -16.51 11.88
CA GLN A 434 26.23 -15.41 11.06
C GLN A 434 25.12 -14.49 10.54
N THR A 435 23.99 -14.44 11.26
CA THR A 435 22.81 -13.66 10.94
C THR A 435 22.30 -12.92 12.16
N ASP A 436 21.72 -11.74 11.96
CA ASP A 436 21.13 -10.96 13.03
C ASP A 436 19.64 -11.28 13.22
N LEU A 437 19.21 -11.46 14.47
CA LEU A 437 17.80 -11.53 14.83
C LEU A 437 17.28 -10.13 15.14
N LEU A 438 16.80 -9.45 14.09
CA LEU A 438 16.24 -8.10 14.22
C LEU A 438 14.75 -8.16 14.55
N CYS A 439 14.30 -7.29 15.46
CA CYS A 439 12.88 -7.10 15.69
C CYS A 439 12.28 -6.29 14.52
N PRO A 440 11.28 -6.83 13.81
CA PRO A 440 10.71 -6.15 12.64
C PRO A 440 10.00 -4.82 12.97
N GLY A 441 9.73 -4.56 14.25
CA GLY A 441 9.18 -3.30 14.74
C GLY A 441 10.23 -2.26 15.16
N GLY A 442 11.52 -2.50 14.88
CA GLY A 442 12.62 -1.62 15.28
C GLY A 442 13.03 -1.70 16.76
N GLY A 443 12.48 -2.69 17.48
CA GLY A 443 12.80 -2.93 18.90
C GLY A 443 14.02 -3.83 19.12
N THR A 444 14.19 -4.24 20.37
CA THR A 444 15.20 -5.21 20.81
C THR A 444 14.54 -6.38 21.52
N TYR A 445 15.32 -7.44 21.79
CA TYR A 445 14.88 -8.60 22.54
C TYR A 445 15.52 -8.61 23.92
N ILE A 446 14.68 -8.71 24.95
CA ILE A 446 15.11 -8.69 26.35
C ILE A 446 14.59 -9.93 27.09
N TRP A 447 15.35 -10.42 28.05
CA TRP A 447 14.92 -11.54 28.89
C TRP A 447 13.86 -11.07 29.89
N ASN A 448 12.71 -11.73 29.91
CA ASN A 448 11.67 -11.51 30.91
C ASN A 448 11.80 -12.57 32.02
N ASP A 449 12.30 -12.16 33.18
CA ASP A 449 12.50 -13.07 34.31
C ASP A 449 11.23 -13.64 34.92
N LYS A 450 10.11 -12.92 34.83
CA LYS A 450 8.82 -13.37 35.36
C LYS A 450 8.25 -14.53 34.54
N PHE A 451 8.33 -14.42 33.22
CA PHE A 451 7.81 -15.44 32.30
C PHE A 451 8.86 -16.44 31.83
N LYS A 452 10.12 -16.26 32.23
CA LYS A 452 11.27 -17.07 31.83
C LYS A 452 11.33 -17.25 30.31
N THR A 453 11.16 -16.16 29.58
CA THR A 453 11.17 -16.12 28.12
C THR A 453 11.71 -14.78 27.62
N TYR A 454 12.28 -14.74 26.41
CA TYR A 454 12.56 -13.48 25.73
C TYR A 454 11.26 -12.78 25.33
N GLU A 455 11.26 -11.45 25.38
CA GLU A 455 10.21 -10.62 24.85
C GLU A 455 10.76 -9.54 23.91
N SER A 456 9.98 -9.19 22.90
CA SER A 456 10.23 -7.98 22.11
C SER A 456 9.84 -6.75 22.93
N THR A 457 10.68 -5.71 22.92
CA THR A 457 10.33 -4.42 23.50
C THR A 457 9.13 -3.76 22.82
N VAL A 458 8.82 -4.16 21.58
CA VAL A 458 7.71 -3.62 20.77
C VAL A 458 6.48 -4.54 20.80
N PHE A 459 6.65 -5.83 20.56
CA PHE A 459 5.54 -6.79 20.41
C PHE A 459 5.28 -7.67 21.64
N GLY A 460 6.11 -7.57 22.68
CA GLY A 460 6.02 -8.46 23.84
C GLY A 460 6.34 -9.91 23.49
N HIS A 461 5.63 -10.85 24.12
CA HIS A 461 5.72 -12.29 23.90
C HIS A 461 4.32 -12.92 23.86
N PRO A 462 4.14 -14.18 23.40
CA PRO A 462 2.81 -14.76 23.18
C PRO A 462 1.86 -14.71 24.39
N ALA A 463 2.38 -14.93 25.61
CA ALA A 463 1.57 -14.90 26.84
C ALA A 463 1.27 -13.48 27.37
N LYS A 464 1.97 -12.44 26.85
CA LYS A 464 1.70 -11.03 27.16
C LYS A 464 2.03 -10.17 25.94
N SER A 465 1.16 -10.28 24.95
CA SER A 465 1.28 -9.54 23.69
C SER A 465 1.26 -8.03 23.94
N LYS A 466 2.14 -7.31 23.26
CA LYS A 466 2.12 -5.85 23.17
C LYS A 466 1.82 -5.46 21.72
N LEU A 467 1.13 -4.35 21.55
CA LEU A 467 1.03 -3.67 20.27
C LEU A 467 2.04 -2.51 20.27
N PRO A 468 2.75 -2.29 19.15
CA PRO A 468 3.54 -1.07 18.98
C PRO A 468 2.63 0.14 19.23
N ARG A 469 3.11 1.06 20.06
CA ARG A 469 2.37 2.32 20.33
C ARG A 469 2.43 3.28 19.14
N ILE A 470 3.42 3.12 18.25
CA ILE A 470 3.65 3.89 17.03
C ILE A 470 4.39 2.94 16.06
N ILE A 471 3.85 2.64 14.88
CA ILE A 471 4.64 2.04 13.78
C ILE A 471 4.82 3.14 12.72
N SER A 472 5.75 4.06 12.95
CA SER A 472 6.07 5.00 11.90
C SER A 472 7.11 4.41 10.95
N ILE A 473 6.62 3.85 9.84
CA ILE A 473 7.48 3.42 8.72
C ILE A 473 8.15 4.63 8.04
N LEU A 474 7.49 5.80 8.09
CA LEU A 474 7.94 7.04 7.43
C LEU A 474 8.64 8.03 8.37
N GLY A 475 8.80 7.71 9.65
CA GLY A 475 9.27 8.64 10.68
C GLY A 475 8.27 9.76 11.00
N ASN A 476 8.75 10.87 11.56
CA ASN A 476 7.89 12.05 11.79
C ASN A 476 7.72 12.85 10.49
N TRP A 477 6.49 13.07 10.06
CA TRP A 477 6.16 13.78 8.82
C TRP A 477 5.05 14.79 9.03
N SER A 478 5.07 15.88 8.25
CA SER A 478 4.02 16.91 8.22
C SER A 478 3.09 16.71 7.04
N LYS A 479 3.64 16.32 5.87
CA LYS A 479 2.87 16.10 4.64
C LYS A 479 3.39 14.90 3.85
N VAL A 480 2.47 14.14 3.26
CA VAL A 480 2.75 13.10 2.27
C VAL A 480 1.90 13.37 1.04
N ALA A 481 2.53 13.41 -0.13
CA ALA A 481 1.83 13.41 -1.40
C ALA A 481 2.33 12.24 -2.24
N PHE A 482 1.40 11.53 -2.86
CA PHE A 482 1.67 10.39 -3.72
C PHE A 482 0.84 10.51 -4.98
N GLY A 483 1.44 10.20 -6.12
CA GLY A 483 0.84 10.36 -7.43
C GLY A 483 1.19 9.19 -8.33
N ILE A 484 0.18 8.71 -9.06
CA ILE A 484 0.35 7.73 -10.14
C ILE A 484 -0.10 8.38 -11.45
N ASN A 485 0.71 8.19 -12.48
CA ASN A 485 0.34 8.42 -13.88
C ASN A 485 0.50 7.12 -14.67
N PHE A 486 -0.53 6.78 -15.43
CA PHE A 486 -0.40 5.84 -16.54
C PHE A 486 -0.10 6.65 -17.82
N GLU A 487 1.02 6.35 -18.48
CA GLU A 487 1.51 7.11 -19.64
C GLU A 487 2.02 6.16 -20.71
N ASN A 488 1.36 6.09 -21.88
CA ASN A 488 1.83 5.32 -23.06
C ASN A 488 2.30 3.91 -22.69
N ASP A 489 1.39 3.11 -22.12
CA ASP A 489 1.63 1.79 -21.55
C ASP A 489 2.57 1.74 -20.33
N GLY A 490 3.17 2.84 -19.88
CA GLY A 490 4.04 2.91 -18.68
C GLY A 490 3.35 3.37 -17.40
N LEU A 491 4.10 3.25 -16.29
CA LEU A 491 3.73 3.75 -14.97
C LEU A 491 4.77 4.76 -14.49
N ARG A 492 4.31 5.94 -14.09
CA ARG A 492 5.10 6.89 -13.31
C ARG A 492 4.51 7.03 -11.93
N VAL A 493 5.37 6.96 -10.92
CA VAL A 493 5.01 7.17 -9.52
C VAL A 493 5.81 8.35 -8.99
N LYS A 494 5.12 9.33 -8.44
CA LYS A 494 5.74 10.46 -7.72
C LYS A 494 5.36 10.39 -6.26
N ALA A 495 6.32 10.65 -5.40
CA ALA A 495 6.10 10.74 -3.97
C ALA A 495 6.86 11.96 -3.41
N GLU A 496 6.21 12.71 -2.54
CA GLU A 496 6.81 13.77 -1.74
C GLU A 496 6.50 13.49 -0.27
N LEU A 497 7.53 13.53 0.57
CA LEU A 497 7.45 13.40 2.01
C LEU A 497 8.12 14.62 2.64
N GLU A 498 7.35 15.40 3.38
CA GLU A 498 7.88 16.49 4.19
C GLU A 498 8.02 16.02 5.63
N ARG A 499 9.23 16.10 6.18
CA ARG A 499 9.48 15.73 7.58
C ARG A 499 8.92 16.81 8.50
N ALA A 500 8.33 16.39 9.62
CA ALA A 500 7.98 17.34 10.65
C ALA A 500 9.27 17.87 11.30
N ASN A 501 9.37 19.19 11.48
CA ASN A 501 10.43 19.77 12.29
C ASN A 501 10.26 19.24 13.72
N ASN A 502 11.28 18.56 14.25
CA ASN A 502 11.34 18.24 15.67
C ASN A 502 11.38 19.58 16.42
N LYS A 503 10.25 19.99 17.01
CA LYS A 503 10.23 20.94 18.10
C LYS A 503 10.23 20.19 19.41
#